data_AF-A0A0C9UUZ9-F1
#
_entry.id   AF-A0A0C9UUZ9-F1
#
_cell.length_a   1.000
_cell.length_b   1.000
_cell.length_c   1.000
_cell.angle_alpha   90.00
_cell.angle_beta   90.00
_cell.angle_gamma   90.00
#
_symmetry.space_group_name_H-M   'P 1'
#
loop_
_entity.id
_entity.type
_entity.pdbx_description
1 polymer ?
#
loop_
_entity_poly.entity_id
_entity_poly.type
_entity_poly.pdbx_seq_one_letter_code
_entity_poly.pdbx_strand_id
1 'polypeptide(L)' 'GLKAQCEGFKCDPERTDCCCRRLLFTQPDFVNQKSHLEELITSRNHICDFYPKFHCELNFIERVT' A
#
# COMPACT_ATOMS: atom_id res chain seq x y z
N GLY A 1 -15.38 -22.27 5.26
CA GLY A 1 -15.19 -20.81 5.13
C GLY A 1 -13.71 -20.51 4.96
N LEU A 2 -13.37 -19.38 4.33
CA LEU A 2 -11.98 -18.95 4.14
C LEU A 2 -11.39 -18.44 5.47
N LYS A 3 -10.09 -18.66 5.70
CA LYS A 3 -9.40 -18.11 6.88
C LYS A 3 -9.28 -16.59 6.76
N ALA A 4 -9.37 -15.86 7.86
CA ALA A 4 -9.16 -14.40 7.87
C ALA A 4 -7.72 -14.04 7.40
N GLN A 5 -6.72 -14.77 7.89
CA GLN A 5 -5.30 -14.60 7.53
C GLN A 5 -4.54 -15.94 7.54
N CYS A 6 -3.44 -16.01 6.78
CA CYS A 6 -2.47 -17.11 6.86
C CYS A 6 -1.58 -16.98 8.11
N GLU A 7 -1.01 -18.10 8.53
CA GLU A 7 -0.16 -18.15 9.73
C GLU A 7 1.11 -17.30 9.55
N GLY A 8 1.42 -16.48 10.56
CA GLY A 8 2.55 -15.55 10.52
C GLY A 8 2.51 -14.52 9.37
N PHE A 9 1.33 -14.24 8.79
CA PHE A 9 1.17 -13.41 7.59
C PHE A 9 1.93 -13.93 6.35
N LYS A 10 2.29 -15.21 6.34
CA LYS A 10 3.00 -15.86 5.25
C LYS A 10 1.99 -16.46 4.29
N CYS A 11 1.63 -15.70 3.27
CA CYS A 11 0.82 -16.19 2.15
C CYS A 11 1.75 -16.79 1.09
N ASP A 12 1.29 -17.86 0.43
CA ASP A 12 1.95 -18.37 -0.78
C ASP A 12 1.92 -17.28 -1.87
N PRO A 13 3.07 -16.87 -2.44
CA PRO A 13 3.13 -15.83 -3.45
C PRO A 13 2.36 -16.18 -4.73
N GLU A 14 2.24 -17.47 -5.08
CA GLU A 14 1.57 -17.93 -6.29
C GLU A 14 0.04 -18.00 -6.13
N ARG A 15 -0.47 -17.85 -4.90
CA ARG A 15 -1.90 -17.93 -4.60
C ARG A 15 -2.47 -16.63 -4.03
N THR A 16 -3.57 -16.19 -4.63
CA THR A 16 -4.31 -15.00 -4.20
C THR A 16 -5.55 -15.35 -3.34
N ASP A 17 -5.97 -16.60 -3.33
CA ASP A 17 -7.19 -17.11 -2.70
C ASP A 17 -6.97 -17.83 -1.35
N CYS A 18 -5.77 -17.72 -0.76
CA CYS A 18 -5.40 -18.46 0.45
C CYS A 18 -6.05 -17.97 1.75
N CYS A 19 -6.39 -16.68 1.85
CA CYS A 19 -7.07 -16.07 3.00
C CYS A 19 -7.81 -14.79 2.59
N CYS A 20 -8.79 -14.35 3.39
CA CYS A 20 -9.57 -13.16 3.10
C CYS A 20 -8.68 -11.93 2.94
N ARG A 21 -7.64 -11.79 3.77
CA ARG A 21 -6.67 -10.70 3.67
C ARG A 21 -5.99 -10.64 2.30
N ARG A 22 -5.46 -11.76 1.81
CA ARG A 22 -4.76 -11.81 0.52
C ARG A 22 -5.71 -11.53 -0.63
N LEU A 23 -6.91 -12.13 -0.55
CA LEU A 23 -7.94 -11.96 -1.56
C LEU A 23 -8.39 -10.50 -1.69
N LEU A 24 -8.66 -9.83 -0.56
CA LEU A 24 -9.02 -8.41 -0.51
C LEU A 24 -7.87 -7.51 -1.00
N PHE A 25 -6.64 -7.84 -0.64
CA PHE A 25 -5.46 -7.08 -1.07
C PHE A 25 -5.26 -7.09 -2.59
N THR A 26 -5.68 -8.16 -3.27
CA THR A 26 -5.55 -8.29 -4.74
C THR A 26 -6.82 -7.91 -5.50
N GLN A 27 -7.90 -7.52 -4.82
CA GLN A 27 -9.12 -7.12 -5.50
C GLN A 27 -8.91 -5.81 -6.27
N PRO A 28 -9.38 -5.71 -7.53
CA PRO A 28 -9.21 -4.53 -8.37
C PRO A 28 -9.73 -3.24 -7.71
N ASP A 29 -10.86 -3.33 -7.00
CA ASP A 29 -11.48 -2.17 -6.32
C ASP A 29 -10.55 -1.57 -5.26
N PHE A 30 -9.76 -2.40 -4.58
CA PHE A 30 -8.82 -1.92 -3.56
C PHE A 30 -7.48 -1.52 -4.15
N VAL A 31 -7.00 -2.22 -5.18
CA VAL A 31 -5.72 -1.91 -5.83
C VAL A 31 -5.79 -0.59 -6.61
N ASN A 32 -6.92 -0.31 -7.25
CA ASN A 32 -7.11 0.90 -8.06
C ASN A 32 -7.60 2.10 -7.23
N GLN A 33 -8.03 1.89 -5.99
CA GLN A 33 -8.50 2.97 -5.14
C GLN A 33 -7.33 3.80 -4.62
N LYS A 34 -7.36 5.09 -4.95
CA LYS A 34 -6.39 6.07 -4.45
C LYS A 34 -6.61 6.32 -2.96
N SER A 35 -5.53 6.65 -2.27
CA SER A 35 -5.64 7.08 -0.87
C SER A 35 -6.35 8.42 -0.79
N HIS A 36 -7.11 8.65 0.28
CA HIS A 36 -7.79 9.92 0.48
C HIS A 36 -6.82 11.13 0.47
N LEU A 37 -5.59 10.92 0.95
CA LEU A 37 -4.54 11.92 0.95
C LEU A 37 -4.05 12.22 -0.47
N GLU A 38 -3.84 11.19 -1.30
CA GLU A 38 -3.47 11.36 -2.71
C GLU A 38 -4.56 12.10 -3.48
N GLU A 39 -5.83 11.78 -3.25
CA GLU A 39 -6.96 12.47 -3.85
C GLU A 39 -6.99 13.96 -3.47
N LEU A 40 -6.80 14.27 -2.18
CA LEU A 40 -6.80 15.64 -1.64
C LEU A 40 -5.66 16.52 -2.17
N ILE A 41 -4.49 15.93 -2.37
CA ILE A 41 -3.31 16.59 -2.93
C ILE A 41 -3.51 16.84 -4.42
N THR A 42 -3.96 15.80 -5.14
CA THR A 42 -4.23 15.88 -6.58
C THR A 42 -5.34 16.89 -6.88
N SER A 43 -6.38 16.96 -6.04
CA SER A 43 -7.49 17.92 -6.20
C SER A 43 -7.04 19.38 -6.05
N ARG A 44 -5.87 19.61 -5.45
CA ARG A 44 -5.24 20.93 -5.34
C ARG A 44 -4.17 21.18 -6.41
N ASN A 45 -4.09 20.32 -7.43
CA ASN A 45 -3.07 20.36 -8.49
C ASN A 45 -1.62 20.22 -7.96
N HIS A 46 -1.43 19.46 -6.88
CA HIS A 46 -0.11 19.11 -6.36
C HIS A 46 0.25 17.67 -6.72
N ILE A 47 1.55 17.35 -6.70
CA ILE A 47 2.08 16.01 -6.93
C ILE A 47 2.16 15.28 -5.58
N CYS A 48 1.71 14.03 -5.53
CA CYS A 48 1.77 13.17 -4.34
C CYS A 48 2.79 12.05 -4.56
N ASP A 49 4.04 12.28 -4.14
CA ASP A 49 5.11 11.29 -4.26
C ASP A 49 5.25 10.43 -2.99
N PHE A 50 5.33 9.11 -3.17
CA PHE A 50 5.50 8.15 -2.07
C PHE A 50 6.93 7.62 -2.05
N TYR A 51 7.66 7.87 -0.96
CA TYR A 51 9.01 7.36 -0.76
C TYR A 51 9.00 6.00 -0.03
N PRO A 52 9.93 5.09 -0.35
CA PRO A 52 10.11 3.87 0.41
C PRO A 52 10.45 4.17 1.88
N LYS A 53 9.94 3.34 2.79
CA LYS A 53 10.17 3.51 4.23
C LYS A 53 11.66 3.30 4.55
N PHE A 54 12.26 4.19 5.33
CA PHE A 54 13.66 4.15 5.82
C PHE A 54 14.76 4.40 4.78
N HIS A 55 14.51 5.33 3.86
CA HIS A 55 15.56 5.90 3.02
C HIS A 55 15.71 7.39 3.35
N CYS A 56 16.23 7.68 4.55
CA CYS A 56 16.44 9.06 5.01
C CYS A 56 17.36 9.84 4.06
N GLU A 57 18.25 9.14 3.38
CA GLU A 57 19.06 9.69 2.31
C GLU A 57 18.22 10.18 1.12
N LEU A 58 17.01 9.69 0.88
CA LEU A 58 16.16 10.17 -0.23
C LEU A 58 15.20 11.29 0.20
N ASN A 59 15.06 11.53 1.50
CA ASN A 59 14.12 12.49 2.03
C ASN A 59 14.72 13.89 2.12
N PHE A 60 14.28 14.81 1.24
CA PHE A 60 14.80 16.17 1.19
C PHE A 60 14.62 16.94 2.51
N ILE A 61 13.54 16.70 3.27
CA ILE A 61 13.32 17.39 4.54
C ILE A 61 14.26 16.93 5.66
N GLU A 62 14.83 15.73 5.56
CA GLU A 62 15.77 15.20 6.56
C GLU A 62 17.23 15.59 6.25
N ARG A 63 17.53 16.00 5.01
CA ARG A 63 18.86 16.50 4.60
C ARG A 63 19.13 17.97 4.96
N VAL A 64 18.14 18.72 5.46
CA VAL A 64 18.26 20.17 5.77
C VAL A 64 18.54 20.41 7.27
N THR A 65 19.02 19.40 8.00
CA THR A 65 19.56 19.56 9.37
C THR A 65 21.08 19.42 9.32
#